data_AF-A0A8D5ANX8-F1
#
_entry.id   AF-A0A8D5ANX8-F1
#
_cell.length_a   1.000
_cell.length_b   1.000
_cell.length_c   1.000
_cell.angle_alpha   90.00
_cell.angle_beta   90.00
_cell.angle_gamma   90.00
#
_symmetry.space_group_name_H-M   'P 1'
#
loop_
_entity.id
_entity.type
_entity.pdbx_description
1 polymer ?
#
loop_
_entity_poly.entity_id
_entity_poly.type
_entity_poly.pdbx_seq_one_letter_code
_entity_poly.pdbx_strand_id
1 'polypeptide(L)'
;MAFDLKSFDIKKFDYKKIKYEVNVGSRDQQIRYGAGCAALLISLFLGNVFLLVIGCGLVASAYVRWCPAYSALEQNTLDEKK
;
A
#
# COMPACT_ATOMS: atom_id res chain seq x y z
N MET A 1 -8.84 17.39 16.78
CA MET A 1 -9.44 16.46 15.80
C MET A 1 -9.12 15.05 16.27
N ALA A 2 -10.05 14.43 17.00
CA ALA A 2 -9.86 13.07 17.48
C ALA A 2 -10.19 12.12 16.32
N PHE A 3 -9.17 11.44 15.78
CA PHE A 3 -9.38 10.31 14.88
C PHE A 3 -10.04 9.20 15.71
N ASP A 4 -11.34 9.00 15.49
CA ASP A 4 -12.11 7.95 16.12
C ASP A 4 -11.65 6.58 15.58
N LEU A 5 -10.78 5.94 16.36
CA LEU A 5 -10.13 4.67 16.04
C LEU A 5 -11.08 3.46 16.06
N LYS A 6 -12.39 3.67 16.31
CA LYS A 6 -13.40 2.60 16.36
C LYS A 6 -14.01 2.23 15.00
N SER A 7 -13.69 2.98 13.93
CA SER A 7 -14.22 2.71 12.58
C SER A 7 -13.51 1.56 11.84
N PHE A 8 -12.30 1.18 12.26
CA PHE A 8 -11.57 0.04 11.70
C PHE A 8 -12.00 -1.27 12.39
N ASP A 9 -13.17 -1.81 12.02
CA ASP A 9 -13.56 -3.17 12.43
C ASP A 9 -12.72 -4.21 11.69
N ILE A 10 -11.58 -4.58 12.29
CA ILE A 10 -10.56 -5.50 11.77
C ILE A 10 -11.07 -6.96 11.64
N LYS A 11 -12.25 -7.28 12.18
CA LYS A 11 -12.75 -8.67 12.32
C LYS A 11 -13.11 -9.39 11.01
N LYS A 12 -13.19 -8.68 9.88
CA LYS A 12 -13.42 -9.27 8.56
C LYS A 12 -12.15 -9.53 7.74
N PHE A 13 -10.97 -9.27 8.29
CA PHE A 13 -9.72 -9.50 7.58
C PHE A 13 -9.24 -10.94 7.84
N ASP A 14 -9.51 -11.85 6.90
CA ASP A 14 -9.01 -13.22 6.95
C ASP A 14 -7.51 -13.24 6.61
N TYR A 15 -6.70 -12.97 7.62
CA TYR A 15 -5.24 -12.89 7.52
C TYR A 15 -4.58 -14.18 7.02
N LYS A 16 -5.29 -15.32 7.07
CA LYS A 16 -4.78 -16.61 6.56
C LYS A 16 -4.64 -16.62 5.04
N LYS A 17 -5.33 -15.74 4.31
CA LYS A 17 -5.23 -15.62 2.85
C LYS A 17 -4.07 -14.75 2.37
N ILE A 18 -3.37 -14.08 3.28
CA ILE A 18 -2.29 -13.17 2.94
C ILE A 18 -1.00 -13.97 2.83
N LYS A 19 -0.70 -14.44 1.62
CA LYS A 19 0.56 -15.09 1.31
C LYS A 19 1.55 -14.07 0.75
N TYR A 20 2.79 -14.09 1.26
CA TYR A 20 3.86 -13.31 0.65
C TYR A 20 4.26 -13.96 -0.68
N GLU A 21 3.89 -13.32 -1.76
CA GLU A 21 4.24 -13.70 -3.13
C GLU A 21 4.42 -12.41 -3.94
N VAL A 22 5.47 -12.34 -4.75
CA VAL A 22 5.68 -11.15 -5.59
C VAL A 22 4.48 -11.03 -6.54
N ASN A 23 3.72 -9.94 -6.42
CA ASN A 23 2.48 -9.73 -7.17
C ASN A 23 2.36 -8.32 -7.76
N VAL A 24 3.39 -7.49 -7.60
CA VAL A 24 3.45 -6.14 -8.15
C VAL A 24 4.41 -6.12 -9.36
N GLY A 25 3.81 -5.88 -10.53
CA GLY A 25 4.51 -5.63 -11.80
C GLY A 25 5.30 -4.33 -11.80
N SER A 26 6.13 -4.14 -12.83
CA SER A 26 7.01 -2.96 -12.97
C SER A 26 6.22 -1.65 -13.07
N ARG A 27 5.09 -1.65 -13.80
CA ARG A 27 4.20 -0.50 -13.94
C ARG A 27 3.59 -0.08 -12.60
N ASP A 28 2.94 -1.02 -11.91
CA ASP A 28 2.37 -0.77 -10.58
C ASP A 28 3.43 -0.38 -9.55
N GLN A 29 4.63 -0.96 -9.65
CA GLN A 29 5.75 -0.61 -8.78
C GLN A 29 6.15 0.87 -8.97
N GLN A 30 6.25 1.35 -10.22
CA GLN A 30 6.54 2.75 -10.51
C GLN A 30 5.42 3.68 -10.02
N ILE A 31 4.16 3.30 -10.22
CA ILE A 31 3.01 4.08 -9.73
C ILE A 31 3.05 4.18 -8.20
N ARG A 32 3.30 3.08 -7.49
CA ARG A 32 3.39 3.06 -6.02
C ARG A 32 4.57 3.87 -5.49
N TYR A 33 5.73 3.83 -6.14
CA TYR A 33 6.84 4.71 -5.81
C TYR A 33 6.48 6.18 -6.05
N GLY A 34 5.92 6.52 -7.21
CA GLY A 34 5.53 7.88 -7.54
C GLY A 34 4.49 8.44 -6.56
N ALA A 35 3.39 7.71 -6.35
CA ALA A 35 2.33 8.09 -5.43
C ALA A 35 2.82 8.13 -3.97
N GLY A 36 3.64 7.14 -3.56
CA GLY A 36 4.21 7.07 -2.22
C GLY A 36 5.14 8.24 -1.92
N CYS A 37 6.09 8.53 -2.82
CA CYS A 37 6.98 9.68 -2.68
C CYS A 37 6.22 11.01 -2.67
N ALA A 38 5.21 11.17 -3.55
CA ALA A 38 4.38 12.37 -3.55
C ALA A 38 3.61 12.53 -2.23
N ALA A 39 3.00 11.45 -1.71
CA ALA A 39 2.31 11.47 -0.42
C ALA A 39 3.25 11.83 0.73
N LEU A 40 4.47 11.28 0.75
CA LEU A 40 5.49 11.62 1.74
C LEU A 40 5.85 13.10 1.69
N LEU A 41 6.13 13.66 0.50
CA LEU A 41 6.45 15.08 0.36
C LEU A 41 5.30 15.97 0.85
N ILE A 42 4.08 15.71 0.39
CA ILE A 42 2.89 16.46 0.81
C ILE A 42 2.70 16.35 2.33
N SER A 43 2.90 15.17 2.90
CA SER A 43 2.73 14.94 4.34
C SER A 43 3.70 15.76 5.20
N LEU A 44 4.94 15.94 4.74
CA LEU A 44 5.95 16.74 5.44
C LEU A 44 5.58 18.23 5.41
N PHE A 45 5.07 18.73 4.27
CA PHE A 45 4.61 20.12 4.17
C PHE A 45 3.35 20.41 4.99
N LEU A 46 2.40 19.47 5.05
CA LEU A 46 1.16 19.63 5.79
C LEU A 46 1.28 19.23 7.27
N GLY A 47 2.38 18.60 7.69
CA GLY A 47 2.53 18.04 9.03
C GLY A 47 1.56 16.88 9.32
N ASN A 48 1.13 16.15 8.29
CA ASN A 48 0.07 15.13 8.41
C ASN A 48 0.66 13.72 8.60
N VAL A 49 0.68 13.27 9.85
CA VAL A 49 1.21 11.95 10.24
C VAL A 49 0.48 10.79 9.55
N PHE A 50 -0.84 10.90 9.33
CA PHE A 50 -1.61 9.83 8.68
C PHE A 50 -1.17 9.65 7.22
N LEU A 51 -1.02 10.76 6.49
CA LEU A 51 -0.55 10.74 5.10
C LEU A 51 0.90 10.24 5.01
N LEU A 52 1.73 10.57 6.00
CA LEU A 52 3.11 10.08 6.10
C LEU A 52 3.14 8.55 6.22
N VAL A 53 2.31 7.96 7.07
CA VAL A 53 2.21 6.49 7.25
C VAL A 53 1.74 5.81 5.96
N ILE A 54 0.73 6.38 5.27
CA ILE A 54 0.27 5.87 3.97
C ILE A 54 1.39 5.92 2.93
N GLY A 55 2.12 7.05 2.84
CA GLY A 55 3.24 7.21 1.93
C GLY A 55 4.34 6.17 2.17
N CYS A 56 4.70 5.94 3.44
CA CYS A 56 5.63 4.89 3.83
C CYS A 56 5.14 3.50 3.40
N GLY A 57 3.86 3.17 3.64
CA GLY A 57 3.29 1.90 3.23
C GLY A 57 3.32 1.68 1.71
N LEU A 58 3.03 2.71 0.92
CA LEU A 58 3.10 2.68 -0.54
C LEU A 58 4.52 2.39 -1.02
N VAL A 59 5.51 3.16 -0.54
CA VAL A 59 6.92 2.98 -0.92
C VAL A 59 7.45 1.62 -0.48
N ALA A 60 7.14 1.19 0.75
CA ALA A 60 7.52 -0.13 1.24
C ALA A 60 6.93 -1.25 0.38
N SER A 61 5.64 -1.17 0.02
CA SER A 61 4.99 -2.17 -0.84
C SER A 61 5.58 -2.22 -2.25
N ALA A 62 6.02 -1.08 -2.78
CA ALA A 62 6.74 -1.00 -4.06
C ALA A 62 8.13 -1.62 -3.96
N TYR A 63 8.83 -1.42 -2.84
CA TYR A 63 10.16 -1.98 -2.59
C TYR A 63 10.13 -3.50 -2.51
N VAL A 64 9.22 -4.07 -1.72
CA VAL A 64 9.09 -5.53 -1.59
C VAL A 64 8.35 -6.18 -2.77
N ARG A 65 7.83 -5.38 -3.71
CA ARG A 65 6.99 -5.80 -4.85
C ARG A 65 5.81 -6.69 -4.45
N TRP A 66 5.24 -6.40 -3.30
CA TRP A 66 4.16 -7.17 -2.70
C TRP A 66 3.10 -6.24 -2.12
N CYS A 67 1.84 -6.53 -2.45
CA CYS A 67 0.69 -5.85 -1.90
C CYS A 67 -0.22 -6.83 -1.15
N PRO A 68 -0.46 -6.63 0.16
CA PRO A 68 -1.37 -7.47 0.93
C PRO A 68 -2.78 -7.50 0.34
N ALA A 69 -3.25 -6.38 -0.20
CA ALA A 69 -4.56 -6.29 -0.83
C ALA A 69 -4.64 -7.10 -2.13
N TYR A 70 -3.56 -7.13 -2.92
CA TYR A 70 -3.52 -7.97 -4.13
C TYR A 70 -3.49 -9.46 -3.76
N SER A 71 -2.71 -9.86 -2.75
CA SER A 71 -2.74 -11.26 -2.27
C SER A 71 -4.11 -11.67 -1.73
N ALA A 72 -4.80 -10.77 -1.01
CA ALA A 72 -6.15 -11.06 -0.51
C ALA A 72 -7.20 -11.18 -1.64
N LEU A 73 -6.97 -10.50 -2.77
CA LEU A 73 -7.83 -10.52 -3.96
C LEU A 73 -7.34 -11.49 -5.05
N GLU A 74 -6.29 -12.28 -4.78
CA GLU A 74 -5.65 -13.17 -5.75
C GLU A 74 -5.24 -12.44 -7.06
N GLN A 75 -4.87 -11.16 -6.97
CA GLN A 75 -4.41 -10.34 -8.09
C GLN A 75 -2.89 -10.37 -8.24
N ASN A 76 -2.43 -10.38 -9.49
CA ASN A 76 -1.01 -10.31 -9.82
C ASN A 76 -0.80 -9.48 -11.10
N THR A 77 0.08 -8.48 -11.04
CA THR A 77 0.38 -7.59 -12.18
C THR A 77 1.75 -7.84 -12.81
N LEU A 78 2.42 -8.95 -12.48
CA LEU A 78 3.72 -9.32 -13.06
C LEU A 78 3.66 -9.54 -14.58
N ASP A 79 2.51 -9.98 -15.10
CA ASP A 79 2.32 -10.41 -16.49
C ASP A 79 1.71 -9.34 -17.40
N GLU A 80 1.68 -8.06 -17.00
CA GLU A 80 1.38 -6.98 -17.95
C GLU A 80 2.51 -6.89 -18.99
N LYS A 81 2.41 -7.73 -20.03
CA LYS A 81 3.21 -7.63 -21.25
C LYS A 81 2.99 -6.24 -21.85
N LYS A 82 4.11 -5.53 -21.97
CA LYS A 82 4.25 -4.25 -22.69
C LYS A 82 3.79 -4.35 -24.14
#